data_AF-A0A6H2EMZ5-F1
#
_entry.id   AF-A0A6H2EMZ5-F1
#
_cell.length_a   1.000
_cell.length_b   1.000
_cell.length_c   1.000
_cell.angle_alpha   90.00
_cell.angle_beta   90.00
_cell.angle_gamma   90.00
#
_symmetry.space_group_name_H-M   'P 1'
#
loop_
_entity.id
_entity.type
_entity.pdbx_description
1 polymer ?
#
loop_
_entity_poly.entity_id
_entity_poly.type
_entity_poly.pdbx_seq_one_letter_code
_entity_poly.pdbx_strand_id
1 'polypeptide(L)' 'MTNNKRGRRVVRLSRVDAQRLAAGEFTEPEQALHAWDAGPVLSRPVMPTAKKPPALDPHERELLDNLPPHFGKL' A
#
# COMPACT_ATOMS: atom_id res chain seq x y z
N MET A 1 -35.53 6.15 6.74
CA MET A 1 -34.23 6.80 7.01
C MET A 1 -33.29 5.76 7.61
N THR A 2 -32.41 5.15 6.82
CA THR A 2 -31.48 4.12 7.31
C THR A 2 -30.34 4.79 8.07
N ASN A 3 -30.36 4.71 9.40
CA ASN A 3 -29.28 5.19 10.25
C ASN A 3 -28.04 4.30 10.05
N ASN A 4 -27.19 4.69 9.11
CA ASN A 4 -25.91 4.05 8.82
C ASN A 4 -24.95 4.35 10.00
N LYS A 5 -25.05 3.58 11.09
CA LYS A 5 -24.18 3.72 12.26
C LYS A 5 -22.77 3.26 11.88
N ARG A 6 -21.99 4.18 11.31
CA ARG A 6 -20.55 3.99 11.10
C ARG A 6 -19.91 3.74 12.47
N GLY A 7 -19.11 2.69 12.58
CA GLY A 7 -18.41 2.35 13.83
C GLY A 7 -17.55 3.51 14.31
N ARG A 8 -17.52 3.73 15.63
CA ARG A 8 -16.64 4.74 16.24
C ARG A 8 -15.22 4.18 16.29
N ARG A 9 -14.29 4.87 15.64
CA ARG A 9 -12.84 4.65 15.82
C ARG A 9 -12.37 5.55 16.96
N VAL A 10 -11.50 5.03 17.80
CA VAL A 10 -10.87 5.79 18.89
C VAL A 10 -9.37 5.82 18.60
N VAL A 11 -8.78 7.01 18.66
CA VAL A 11 -7.36 7.23 18.39
C VAL A 11 -6.73 7.77 19.66
N ARG A 12 -5.55 7.27 20.02
CA ARG A 12 -4.76 7.77 21.15
C ARG A 12 -3.57 8.55 20.60
N LEU A 13 -3.52 9.85 20.92
CA LEU A 13 -2.43 10.73 20.53
C LEU A 13 -1.30 10.72 21.55
N SER A 14 -0.09 11.02 21.09
CA SER A 14 1.01 11.40 21.97
C SER A 14 0.68 12.71 22.68
N ARG A 15 1.39 13.03 23.77
CA ARG A 15 1.20 14.30 24.48
C ARG A 15 1.49 15.50 23.57
N VAL A 16 2.53 15.39 22.72
CA VAL A 16 2.96 16.45 21.81
C VAL A 16 1.90 16.67 20.74
N ASP A 17 1.40 15.60 20.12
CA ASP A 17 0.40 15.71 19.05
C ASP A 17 -0.95 16.20 19.57
N ALA A 18 -1.32 15.82 20.80
CA ALA A 18 -2.52 16.37 21.45
C ALA A 18 -2.40 17.90 21.68
N GLN A 19 -1.21 18.40 22.04
CA GLN A 19 -0.96 19.84 22.19
C GLN A 19 -1.01 20.55 20.84
N ARG A 20 -0.46 19.95 19.78
CA ARG A 20 -0.50 20.49 18.42
C ARG A 20 -1.93 20.56 17.86
N LEU A 21 -2.73 19.51 18.08
CA LEU A 21 -4.16 19.50 17.77
C LEU A 21 -4.90 20.61 18.52
N ALA A 22 -4.64 20.78 19.83
CA ALA A 22 -5.26 21.84 20.63
C ALA A 22 -4.81 23.26 20.23
N ALA A 23 -3.58 23.40 19.72
CA ALA A 23 -3.06 24.65 19.16
C ALA A 23 -3.60 24.96 17.75
N GLY A 24 -4.35 24.02 17.14
CA GLY A 24 -4.92 24.18 15.80
C GLY A 24 -3.97 23.87 14.65
N GLU A 25 -2.84 23.20 14.90
CA GLU A 25 -1.94 22.73 13.83
C GLU A 25 -2.59 21.61 12.98
N PHE A 26 -3.46 20.81 13.60
CA PHE A 26 -4.25 19.79 12.95
C PHE A 26 -5.74 20.06 13.19
N THR A 27 -6.58 19.68 12.23
CA THR A 27 -8.05 19.80 12.38
C THR A 27 -8.65 18.54 13.02
N GLU A 28 -8.10 17.38 12.69
CA GLU A 28 -8.62 16.07 13.09
C GLU A 28 -7.51 15.24 13.77
N PRO A 29 -7.84 14.41 14.77
CA PRO A 29 -6.86 13.61 15.48
C PRO A 29 -6.14 12.60 14.56
N GLU A 30 -6.80 12.09 13.52
CA GLU A 30 -6.19 11.17 12.55
C GLU A 30 -5.06 11.85 11.77
N GLN A 31 -5.18 13.14 11.46
CA GLN A 31 -4.12 13.87 10.76
C GLN A 31 -2.85 13.96 11.61
N ALA A 32 -3.02 14.20 12.90
CA ALA A 32 -1.90 14.24 13.85
C ALA A 32 -1.24 12.85 13.98
N LEU A 33 -2.04 11.77 14.01
CA LEU A 33 -1.51 10.40 14.08
C LEU A 33 -0.68 10.04 12.82
N HIS A 34 -1.18 10.41 11.64
CA HIS A 34 -0.59 10.03 10.36
C HIS A 34 0.40 11.05 9.79
N ALA A 35 0.70 12.13 10.54
CA ALA A 35 1.51 13.23 10.04
C ALA A 35 2.88 12.80 9.51
N TRP A 36 3.47 11.75 10.10
CA TRP A 36 4.81 11.27 9.79
C TRP A 36 4.82 9.87 9.18
N ASP A 37 3.65 9.35 8.83
CA ASP A 37 3.57 8.07 8.15
C ASP A 37 4.21 8.17 6.77
N ALA A 38 4.82 7.05 6.35
CA ALA A 38 5.30 6.95 4.98
C ALA A 38 4.12 7.09 4.02
N GLY A 39 4.32 7.83 2.94
CA GLY A 39 3.35 7.91 1.86
C GLY A 39 3.07 6.54 1.25
N PRO A 40 1.97 6.40 0.49
CA PRO A 40 1.65 5.15 -0.18
C PRO A 40 2.81 4.69 -1.06
N VAL A 41 3.18 3.42 -0.94
CA VAL A 41 4.13 2.80 -1.87
C VAL A 41 3.45 2.73 -3.23
N LEU A 42 3.76 3.69 -4.10
CA LEU A 42 3.32 3.66 -5.49
C LEU A 42 4.01 2.47 -6.15
N SER A 43 3.29 1.36 -6.34
CA SER A 43 3.74 0.29 -7.22
C SER A 43 4.04 0.92 -8.58
N ARG A 44 5.31 0.85 -9.02
CA ARG A 44 5.73 1.39 -10.31
C ARG A 44 4.76 0.84 -11.37
N PRO A 45 4.12 1.70 -12.19
CA PRO A 45 3.28 1.18 -13.26
C PRO A 45 4.17 0.27 -14.11
N VAL A 46 3.76 -1.00 -14.20
CA VAL A 46 4.39 -1.96 -15.10
C VAL A 46 4.09 -1.46 -16.50
N MET A 47 4.94 -0.58 -17.02
CA MET A 47 4.90 -0.28 -18.45
C MET A 47 5.19 -1.60 -19.15
N PRO A 48 4.38 -2.04 -20.12
CA PRO A 48 4.69 -3.20 -20.93
C PRO A 48 5.91 -2.83 -21.77
N THR A 49 7.11 -3.04 -21.22
CA THR A 49 8.31 -3.01 -22.04
C THR A 49 8.19 -4.27 -22.89
N ALA A 50 7.87 -4.10 -24.17
CA ALA A 50 8.11 -5.09 -25.21
C ALA A 50 9.62 -5.27 -25.38
N LYS A 51 10.32 -5.61 -24.30
CA LYS A 51 11.67 -6.15 -24.37
C LYS A 51 11.48 -7.58 -24.82
N LYS A 52 12.01 -7.87 -26.02
CA LYS A 52 12.25 -9.23 -26.47
C LYS A 52 12.80 -10.01 -25.27
N PRO A 53 12.18 -11.13 -24.85
CA PRO A 53 12.69 -11.88 -23.71
C PRO A 53 14.16 -12.20 -23.98
N PRO A 54 15.06 -12.04 -22.98
CA PRO A 54 16.42 -12.52 -23.13
C PRO A 54 16.38 -13.98 -23.57
N ALA A 55 17.39 -14.41 -24.33
CA ALA A 55 17.51 -15.83 -24.66
C ALA A 55 17.54 -16.62 -23.36
N LEU A 56 16.50 -17.40 -23.11
CA LEU A 56 16.33 -18.17 -21.88
C LEU A 56 17.45 -19.20 -21.79
N ASP A 57 18.10 -19.26 -20.63
CA ASP A 57 19.05 -20.34 -20.32
C ASP A 57 18.30 -21.68 -20.25
N PRO A 58 18.94 -22.84 -20.53
CA PRO A 58 18.25 -24.15 -20.48
C PRO A 58 17.56 -24.41 -19.13
N HIS A 59 18.13 -23.95 -18.02
CA HIS A 59 17.52 -24.07 -16.70
C HIS A 59 16.26 -23.21 -16.54
N GLU A 60 16.24 -21.99 -17.11
CA GLU A 60 15.05 -21.14 -17.09
C GLU A 60 13.92 -21.73 -17.92
N ARG A 61 14.26 -22.44 -19.01
CA ARG A 61 13.30 -23.20 -19.81
C ARG A 61 12.64 -24.31 -19.00
N GLU A 62 13.44 -25.09 -18.27
CA GLU A 62 12.95 -26.17 -17.41
C GLU A 62 12.01 -25.67 -16.31
N LEU A 63 12.30 -24.52 -15.70
CA LEU A 63 11.43 -23.89 -14.71
C LEU A 63 10.07 -23.48 -15.28
N LEU A 64 10.06 -22.95 -16.51
CA LEU A 64 8.82 -22.56 -17.19
C LEU A 64 7.99 -23.79 -17.59
N ASP A 65 8.63 -24.87 -18.02
CA ASP A 65 7.95 -26.11 -18.39
C ASP A 65 7.34 -26.82 -17.16
N ASN A 66 7.90 -26.60 -15.97
CA ASN A 66 7.40 -27.14 -14.69
C ASN A 66 6.57 -26.14 -13.87
N LEU A 67 6.09 -25.05 -14.48
CA LEU A 67 5.38 -24.00 -13.75
C LEU A 67 4.03 -24.50 -13.20
N PRO A 68 3.77 -24.37 -11.88
CA PRO A 68 2.51 -24.85 -11.29
C PRO A 68 1.28 -24.08 -11.82
N PRO A 69 0.09 -24.71 -11.87
CA PRO A 69 -1.10 -24.12 -12.49
C PRO A 69 -1.63 -22.86 -11.77
N HIS A 70 -1.21 -22.59 -10.54
CA HIS A 70 -1.64 -21.41 -9.77
C HIS A 70 -0.78 -20.15 -10.00
N PHE A 71 0.33 -20.26 -10.74
CA PHE A 71 1.21 -19.11 -11.03
C PHE A 71 0.71 -18.19 -12.15
N GLY A 72 -0.34 -18.59 -12.88
CA GLY A 72 -0.91 -17.79 -13.98
C GLY A 72 -0.11 -17.89 -15.28
N LYS A 73 -0.46 -17.07 -16.29
CA LYS A 73 0.28 -16.95 -17.55
C LYS A 73 1.28 -15.79 -17.42
N LEU A 74 2.57 -16.11 -17.51
CA LEU A 74 3.69 -15.15 -17.57
C LEU A 74 3.74 -14.45 -18.94
#